data_AF-A0A7C4XVM5-F1
#
_entry.id   AF-A0A7C4XVM5-F1
#
_cell.length_a   1.000
_cell.length_b   1.000
_cell.length_c   1.000
_cell.angle_alpha   90.00
_cell.angle_beta   90.00
_cell.angle_gamma   90.00
#
_symmetry.space_group_name_H-M   'P 1'
#
loop_
_entity.id
_entity.type
_entity.pdbx_description
1 polymer ?
#
loop_
_entity_poly.entity_id
_entity_poly.type
_entity_poly.pdbx_seq_one_letter_code
_entity_poly.pdbx_strand_id
1 'polypeptide(L)'
;MVGMDEFLRFIRSGKLAPLKSWGTKWSLWPVHLVTACCGAELAHAFACGYDGERIGALNYGIARQTNLIIVEGAITRKMAKVLRITWEQMPDPKFVIVMGACGLNGGVFWNGYNLVKPSEVVPVDFFIPGCPPTPEALLRGIRQLQKKIATGEAESSADFYDLRLEKGKPPKFLPRSPKRIAETPFVVVNKEKKVDWQFGTQLCDRLRKLNVDSVVITAKNRIAVRVSADRLREIASELKKIGFDHVKSVNVIDVPSDGKFIVEYHISSYSVKELMPVILNLFTEVPRSEAKVKSLSDIFPSADYMEREMQELFGISFDGNPWKGKFLLAPDTPEFPLRKDFRLQEEVYVGD
;
A
#
# COMPACT_ATOMS: atom_id res chain seq x y z
N MET A 1 21.49 5.66 25.27
CA MET A 1 21.58 4.86 24.04
C MET A 1 23.00 4.36 23.91
N VAL A 2 23.22 3.04 23.98
CA VAL A 2 24.48 2.41 23.57
C VAL A 2 24.68 2.78 22.10
N GLY A 3 25.56 3.74 21.84
CA GLY A 3 25.79 4.21 20.47
C GLY A 3 26.82 3.32 19.79
N MET A 4 26.70 3.07 18.49
CA MET A 4 27.82 3.50 17.65
C MET A 4 29.19 2.93 18.00
N ASP A 5 29.89 3.87 18.61
CA ASP A 5 31.27 3.82 19.01
C ASP A 5 31.52 2.73 20.04
N GLU A 6 30.53 2.31 20.82
CA GLU A 6 30.67 1.22 21.78
C GLU A 6 30.85 -0.14 21.09
N PHE A 7 30.09 -0.41 20.03
CA PHE A 7 30.26 -1.63 19.24
C PHE A 7 31.59 -1.66 18.50
N LEU A 8 31.98 -0.53 17.89
CA LEU A 8 33.28 -0.43 17.22
C LEU A 8 34.44 -0.52 18.22
N ARG A 9 34.32 0.09 19.40
CA ARG A 9 35.30 -0.07 20.49
C ARG A 9 35.38 -1.53 20.94
N PHE A 10 34.25 -2.21 21.11
CA PHE A 10 34.24 -3.62 21.48
C PHE A 10 34.95 -4.48 20.42
N ILE A 11 34.60 -4.33 19.15
CA ILE A 11 35.19 -5.09 18.04
C ILE A 11 36.71 -4.85 17.97
N ARG A 12 37.14 -3.60 18.16
CA ARG A 12 38.55 -3.19 18.03
C ARG A 12 39.37 -3.30 19.32
N SER A 13 38.76 -3.68 20.44
CA SER A 13 39.46 -3.83 21.72
C SER A 13 40.14 -5.19 21.89
N GLY A 14 41.26 -5.20 22.62
CA GLY A 14 41.96 -6.43 23.04
C GLY A 14 42.82 -7.08 21.96
N LYS A 15 43.53 -8.15 22.34
CA LYS A 15 44.49 -8.86 21.47
C LYS A 15 43.85 -9.56 20.27
N LEU A 16 42.55 -9.90 20.38
CA LEU A 16 41.77 -10.57 19.33
C LEU A 16 41.02 -9.59 18.41
N ALA A 17 41.28 -8.29 18.52
CA ALA A 17 40.63 -7.28 17.69
C ALA A 17 40.71 -7.56 16.17
N PRO A 18 41.85 -8.02 15.61
CA PRO A 18 41.92 -8.34 14.18
C PRO A 18 40.96 -9.46 13.78
N LEU A 19 40.83 -10.50 14.61
CA LEU A 19 39.95 -11.64 14.36
C LEU A 19 38.48 -11.26 14.50
N LYS A 20 38.12 -10.49 15.54
CA LYS A 20 36.75 -9.98 15.74
C LYS A 20 36.32 -9.10 14.57
N SER A 21 37.16 -8.14 14.17
CA SER A 21 36.88 -7.25 13.05
C SER A 21 36.75 -8.01 11.74
N TRP A 22 37.65 -8.97 11.46
CA TRP A 22 37.57 -9.82 10.27
C TRP A 22 36.29 -10.67 10.26
N GLY A 23 35.96 -11.30 11.38
CA GLY A 23 34.75 -12.12 11.52
C GLY A 23 33.48 -11.30 11.29
N THR A 24 33.32 -10.18 12.00
CA THR A 24 32.13 -9.31 11.85
C THR A 24 32.02 -8.72 10.45
N LYS A 25 33.14 -8.32 9.82
CA LYS A 25 33.16 -7.75 8.47
C LYS A 25 32.62 -8.70 7.40
N TRP A 26 32.98 -9.98 7.47
CA TRP A 26 32.61 -10.98 6.45
C TRP A 26 31.37 -11.80 6.81
N SER A 27 30.67 -11.45 7.90
CA SER A 27 29.43 -12.09 8.33
C SER A 27 28.35 -11.05 8.65
N LEU A 28 28.05 -10.19 7.67
CA LEU A 28 26.99 -9.19 7.81
C LEU A 28 25.68 -9.77 7.32
N TRP A 29 24.79 -10.17 8.22
CA TRP A 29 23.52 -10.77 7.81
C TRP A 29 22.42 -9.75 7.97
N PRO A 30 21.97 -9.10 6.88
CA PRO A 30 20.88 -8.14 6.95
C PRO A 30 19.54 -8.81 7.24
N VAL A 31 18.82 -8.26 8.23
CA VAL A 31 17.37 -8.39 8.32
C VAL A 31 16.73 -7.25 7.54
N HIS A 32 15.74 -7.60 6.72
CA HIS A 32 15.14 -6.71 5.75
C HIS A 32 13.83 -6.17 6.26
N LEU A 33 13.76 -4.84 6.41
CA LEU A 33 12.51 -4.16 6.73
C LEU A 33 11.94 -3.52 5.48
N VAL A 34 11.28 -4.35 4.67
CA VAL A 34 10.67 -3.97 3.40
C VAL A 34 9.41 -3.13 3.66
N THR A 35 9.51 -1.82 3.46
CA THR A 35 8.38 -0.90 3.72
C THR A 35 7.91 -0.14 2.48
N ALA A 36 8.75 -0.05 1.45
CA ALA A 36 8.41 0.57 0.19
C ALA A 36 9.16 -0.07 -0.99
N CYS A 37 9.22 0.62 -2.13
CA CYS A 37 9.79 0.14 -3.39
C CYS A 37 11.27 -0.25 -3.34
N CYS A 38 12.05 0.21 -2.35
CA CYS A 38 13.48 -0.10 -2.25
C CYS A 38 13.76 -1.60 -2.07
N GLY A 39 12.80 -2.38 -1.55
CA GLY A 39 13.01 -3.82 -1.37
C GLY A 39 13.06 -4.64 -2.65
N ALA A 40 12.49 -4.13 -3.76
CA ALA A 40 12.67 -4.76 -5.06
C ALA A 40 14.14 -4.72 -5.49
N GLU A 41 14.83 -3.60 -5.22
CA GLU A 41 16.24 -3.49 -5.58
C GLU A 41 17.13 -4.31 -4.66
N LEU A 42 16.77 -4.39 -3.38
CA LEU A 42 17.46 -5.27 -2.48
C LEU A 42 17.37 -6.73 -2.95
N ALA A 43 16.19 -7.21 -3.32
CA ALA A 43 16.03 -8.54 -3.90
C ALA A 43 16.91 -8.73 -5.15
N HIS A 44 17.04 -7.70 -5.99
CA HIS A 44 17.91 -7.73 -7.17
C HIS A 44 19.42 -7.78 -6.80
N ALA A 45 19.83 -7.10 -5.73
CA ALA A 45 21.21 -7.09 -5.23
C ALA A 45 21.68 -8.42 -4.62
N PHE A 46 20.74 -9.34 -4.34
CA PHE A 46 20.99 -10.72 -3.91
C PHE A 46 20.53 -11.76 -4.94
N ALA A 47 20.15 -11.34 -6.15
CA ALA A 47 19.74 -12.24 -7.23
C ALA A 47 20.94 -12.72 -8.07
N CYS A 48 20.71 -13.55 -9.08
CA CYS A 48 21.78 -14.07 -9.94
C CYS A 48 22.59 -13.00 -10.68
N GLY A 49 22.01 -11.83 -10.94
CA GLY A 49 22.70 -10.70 -11.59
C GLY A 49 23.72 -10.02 -10.69
N TYR A 50 23.43 -9.91 -9.40
CA TYR A 50 24.30 -9.30 -8.39
C TYR A 50 24.37 -10.21 -7.18
N ASP A 51 25.56 -10.74 -6.91
CA ASP A 51 25.78 -11.65 -5.80
C ASP A 51 26.32 -10.90 -4.57
N GLY A 52 25.41 -10.55 -3.66
CA GLY A 52 25.73 -10.00 -2.34
C GLY A 52 26.32 -11.02 -1.36
N GLU A 53 26.04 -12.31 -1.55
CA GLU A 53 26.58 -13.37 -0.69
C GLU A 53 28.09 -13.51 -0.86
N ARG A 54 28.60 -13.25 -2.07
CA ARG A 54 30.04 -13.22 -2.37
C ARG A 54 30.84 -12.28 -1.47
N ILE A 55 30.23 -11.20 -0.97
CA ILE A 55 30.91 -10.27 -0.06
C ILE A 55 30.69 -10.60 1.43
N GLY A 56 30.14 -11.77 1.74
CA GLY A 56 29.82 -12.19 3.11
C GLY A 56 28.57 -11.52 3.67
N ALA A 57 27.70 -11.00 2.79
CA ALA A 57 26.41 -10.46 3.16
C ALA A 57 25.30 -11.47 2.86
N LEU A 58 24.65 -12.03 3.87
CA LEU A 58 23.63 -13.06 3.69
C LEU A 58 22.27 -12.52 4.15
N ASN A 59 21.35 -12.40 3.21
CA ASN A 59 19.98 -11.99 3.50
C ASN A 59 19.30 -13.05 4.40
N TYR A 60 18.85 -12.64 5.59
CA TYR A 60 18.25 -13.57 6.56
C TYR A 60 17.01 -12.97 7.22
N GLY A 61 15.92 -13.73 7.28
CA GLY A 61 14.62 -13.22 7.77
C GLY A 61 14.48 -13.14 9.30
N ILE A 62 15.39 -13.74 10.06
CA ILE A 62 15.27 -13.87 11.52
C ILE A 62 16.15 -12.83 12.23
N ALA A 63 15.51 -11.82 12.84
CA ALA A 63 16.20 -10.72 13.52
C ALA A 63 17.19 -11.16 14.62
N ARG A 64 16.91 -12.28 15.32
CA ARG A 64 17.78 -12.76 16.41
C ARG A 64 19.11 -13.36 15.95
N GLN A 65 19.21 -13.70 14.66
CA GLN A 65 20.39 -14.31 14.06
C GLN A 65 21.15 -13.33 13.18
N THR A 66 20.66 -12.09 13.05
CA THR A 66 21.24 -11.05 12.18
C THR A 66 21.95 -9.99 13.00
N ASN A 67 22.94 -9.35 12.39
CA ASN A 67 23.72 -8.26 12.98
C ASN A 67 23.68 -6.97 12.13
N LEU A 68 22.95 -6.98 11.02
CA LEU A 68 22.71 -5.82 10.17
C LEU A 68 21.20 -5.70 9.97
N ILE A 69 20.66 -4.49 10.00
CA ILE A 69 19.30 -4.19 9.54
C ILE A 69 19.37 -3.22 8.38
N ILE A 70 18.66 -3.53 7.30
CA ILE A 70 18.50 -2.64 6.16
C ILE A 70 17.07 -2.13 6.17
N VAL A 71 16.92 -0.83 6.40
CA VAL A 71 15.64 -0.13 6.35
C VAL A 71 15.38 0.29 4.91
N GLU A 72 14.38 -0.33 4.29
CA GLU A 72 14.15 -0.21 2.86
C GLU A 72 12.98 0.73 2.58
N GLY A 73 13.31 2.01 2.37
CA GLY A 73 12.37 3.03 1.96
C GLY A 73 11.72 3.80 3.11
N ALA A 74 10.43 4.08 2.97
CA ALA A 74 9.70 5.01 3.83
C ALA A 74 9.15 4.32 5.08
N ILE A 75 9.53 4.81 6.26
CA ILE A 75 8.97 4.35 7.53
C ILE A 75 7.76 5.20 7.91
N THR A 76 6.61 4.54 8.04
CA THR A 76 5.42 5.18 8.60
C THR A 76 5.46 5.17 10.13
N ARG A 77 4.69 6.06 10.77
CA ARG A 77 4.52 6.12 12.24
C ARG A 77 4.14 4.76 12.84
N LYS A 78 3.25 4.02 12.19
CA LYS A 78 2.87 2.66 12.61
C LYS A 78 4.05 1.68 12.53
N MET A 79 4.87 1.81 11.49
CA MET A 79 6.01 0.91 11.26
C MET A 79 7.24 1.24 12.13
N ALA A 80 7.34 2.47 12.65
CA ALA A 80 8.42 2.89 13.54
C ALA A 80 8.53 1.99 14.79
N LYS A 81 7.40 1.59 15.37
CA LYS A 81 7.36 0.63 16.50
C LYS A 81 7.98 -0.71 16.11
N VAL A 82 7.64 -1.23 14.94
CA VAL A 82 8.16 -2.51 14.44
C VAL A 82 9.67 -2.40 14.20
N LEU A 83 10.14 -1.31 13.59
CA LEU A 83 11.56 -1.04 13.40
C LEU A 83 12.33 -1.07 14.73
N ARG A 84 11.79 -0.42 15.76
CA ARG A 84 12.41 -0.39 17.09
C ARG A 84 12.47 -1.79 17.71
N ILE A 85 11.38 -2.53 17.68
CA ILE A 85 11.31 -3.90 18.22
C ILE A 85 12.30 -4.81 17.51
N THR A 86 12.36 -4.77 16.18
CA THR A 86 13.30 -5.58 15.39
C THR A 86 14.73 -5.27 15.78
N TRP A 87 15.09 -3.98 15.89
CA TRP A 87 16.45 -3.57 16.28
C TRP A 87 16.82 -3.98 17.70
N GLU A 88 15.89 -3.89 18.66
CA GLU A 88 16.11 -4.30 20.05
C GLU A 88 16.25 -5.81 20.22
N GLN A 89 15.61 -6.61 19.35
CA GLN A 89 15.73 -8.08 19.37
C GLN A 89 17.01 -8.62 18.73
N MET A 90 17.78 -7.77 18.03
CA MET A 90 19.03 -8.16 17.39
C MET A 90 20.20 -8.24 18.39
N PRO A 91 21.08 -9.25 18.26
CA PRO A 91 22.29 -9.37 19.06
C PRO A 91 23.28 -8.23 18.81
N ASP A 92 24.07 -7.89 19.83
CA ASP A 92 25.21 -6.98 19.71
C ASP A 92 26.46 -7.74 19.26
N PRO A 93 27.32 -7.17 18.39
CA PRO A 93 27.24 -5.85 17.77
C PRO A 93 26.29 -5.80 16.56
N LYS A 94 25.45 -4.76 16.49
CA LYS A 94 24.49 -4.55 15.38
C LYS A 94 24.68 -3.22 14.65
N PHE A 95 24.35 -3.22 13.36
CA PHE A 95 24.49 -2.08 12.46
C PHE A 95 23.20 -1.77 11.71
N VAL A 96 23.01 -0.51 11.32
CA VAL A 96 21.78 -0.04 10.65
C VAL A 96 22.12 0.70 9.36
N ILE A 97 21.65 0.17 8.23
CA ILE A 97 21.72 0.87 6.94
C ILE A 97 20.32 1.36 6.58
N VAL A 98 20.21 2.61 6.15
CA VAL A 98 18.98 3.14 5.56
C VAL A 98 19.16 3.29 4.06
N MET A 99 18.27 2.65 3.31
CA MET A 99 18.29 2.61 1.86
C MET A 99 17.16 3.46 1.28
N GLY A 100 17.54 4.40 0.42
CA GLY A 100 16.63 5.23 -0.36
C GLY A 100 16.37 6.61 0.24
N ALA A 101 15.98 7.54 -0.64
CA ALA A 101 15.70 8.94 -0.30
C ALA A 101 14.54 9.08 0.70
N CYS A 102 13.57 8.16 0.66
CA CYS A 102 12.44 8.12 1.58
C CYS A 102 12.87 7.92 3.03
N GLY A 103 13.87 7.07 3.28
CA GLY A 103 14.40 6.83 4.64
C GLY A 103 15.36 7.92 5.12
N LEU A 104 15.88 8.79 4.24
CA LEU A 104 16.78 9.87 4.65
C LEU A 104 15.99 11.08 5.21
N ASN A 105 15.14 11.67 4.38
CA ASN A 105 14.36 12.87 4.73
C ASN A 105 12.93 12.79 4.16
N GLY A 106 12.34 11.59 4.06
CA GLY A 106 11.00 11.36 3.51
C GLY A 106 10.93 11.35 1.98
N GLY A 107 11.97 11.81 1.28
CA GLY A 107 12.07 11.73 -0.19
C GLY A 107 10.90 12.43 -0.87
N VAL A 108 10.20 11.72 -1.76
CA VAL A 108 8.98 12.24 -2.43
C VAL A 108 7.87 12.56 -1.42
N PHE A 109 7.88 11.89 -0.28
CA PHE A 109 6.86 11.98 0.76
C PHE A 109 7.30 12.86 1.94
N TRP A 110 8.29 13.73 1.79
CA TRP A 110 8.84 14.56 2.87
C TRP A 110 7.79 15.38 3.65
N ASN A 111 6.67 15.73 3.01
CA ASN A 111 5.55 16.47 3.62
C ASN A 111 4.37 15.56 4.02
N GLY A 112 4.59 14.24 4.12
CA GLY A 112 3.58 13.29 4.56
C GLY A 112 3.43 13.31 6.08
N TYR A 113 2.19 13.48 6.58
CA TYR A 113 1.88 13.54 8.02
C TYR A 113 2.25 12.24 8.78
N ASN A 114 2.32 11.12 8.06
CA ASN A 114 2.51 9.79 8.63
C ASN A 114 3.95 9.28 8.55
N LEU A 115 4.89 10.01 7.95
CA LEU A 115 6.28 9.56 7.85
C LEU A 115 7.11 9.96 9.07
N VAL A 116 8.04 9.07 9.43
CA VAL A 116 9.01 9.26 10.52
C VAL A 116 10.39 8.95 9.96
N LYS A 117 11.43 9.68 10.40
CA LYS A 117 12.79 9.40 9.95
C LYS A 117 13.31 8.19 10.73
N PRO A 118 13.83 7.14 10.06
CA PRO A 118 14.50 6.02 10.72
C PRO A 118 15.57 6.44 11.74
N SER A 119 16.29 7.54 11.47
CA SER A 119 17.32 8.09 12.37
C SER A 119 16.77 8.61 13.71
N GLU A 120 15.48 8.93 13.77
CA GLU A 120 14.80 9.33 15.02
C GLU A 120 14.40 8.11 15.87
N VAL A 121 14.34 6.91 15.27
CA VAL A 121 13.88 5.68 15.93
C VAL A 121 15.06 4.79 16.36
N VAL A 122 16.05 4.63 15.49
CA VAL A 122 17.23 3.76 15.68
C VAL A 122 18.51 4.49 15.24
N PRO A 123 19.67 4.16 15.84
CA PRO A 123 20.94 4.78 15.44
C PRO A 123 21.37 4.27 14.06
N VAL A 124 21.36 5.15 13.05
CA VAL A 124 21.71 4.80 11.65
C VAL A 124 23.21 4.93 11.40
N ASP A 125 23.84 3.92 10.79
CA ASP A 125 25.26 3.92 10.42
C ASP A 125 25.55 4.61 9.10
N PHE A 126 24.80 4.20 8.07
CA PHE A 126 25.02 4.63 6.69
C PHE A 126 23.69 4.87 6.00
N PHE A 127 23.68 5.90 5.17
CA PHE A 127 22.59 6.21 4.26
C PHE A 127 23.02 5.93 2.84
N ILE A 128 22.17 5.21 2.10
CA ILE A 128 22.37 4.91 0.67
C ILE A 128 21.35 5.73 -0.12
N PRO A 129 21.74 6.86 -0.72
CA PRO A 129 20.82 7.71 -1.45
C PRO A 129 20.37 7.06 -2.78
N GLY A 130 19.09 7.21 -3.13
CA GLY A 130 18.50 6.74 -4.39
C GLY A 130 16.97 6.58 -4.32
N CYS A 131 16.29 6.39 -5.45
CA CYS A 131 14.82 6.22 -5.47
C CYS A 131 14.32 5.30 -6.64
N PRO A 132 14.49 3.97 -6.52
CA PRO A 132 15.33 3.27 -5.55
C PRO A 132 16.82 3.44 -5.89
N PRO A 133 17.74 3.29 -4.92
CA PRO A 133 19.17 3.19 -5.24
C PRO A 133 19.44 1.93 -6.07
N THR A 134 20.45 1.93 -6.93
CA THR A 134 20.78 0.76 -7.78
C THR A 134 21.37 -0.40 -6.95
N PRO A 135 21.42 -1.64 -7.46
CA PRO A 135 21.93 -2.77 -6.69
C PRO A 135 23.43 -2.61 -6.39
N GLU A 136 24.19 -2.00 -7.30
CA GLU A 136 25.60 -1.69 -7.07
C GLU A 136 25.79 -0.64 -5.98
N ALA A 137 24.92 0.36 -5.91
CA ALA A 137 24.96 1.37 -4.86
C ALA A 137 24.71 0.74 -3.48
N LEU A 138 23.78 -0.22 -3.41
CA LEU A 138 23.53 -1.00 -2.19
C LEU A 138 24.77 -1.82 -1.78
N LEU A 139 25.34 -2.61 -2.70
CA LEU A 139 26.54 -3.42 -2.44
C LEU A 139 27.75 -2.55 -2.06
N ARG A 140 27.89 -1.37 -2.67
CA ARG A 140 28.91 -0.39 -2.29
C ARG A 140 28.70 0.15 -0.88
N GLY A 141 27.45 0.37 -0.47
CA GLY A 141 27.09 0.75 0.90
C GLY A 141 27.48 -0.33 1.92
N ILE A 142 27.17 -1.60 1.64
CA ILE A 142 27.60 -2.74 2.48
C ILE A 142 29.13 -2.81 2.56
N ARG A 143 29.82 -2.62 1.42
CA ARG A 143 31.29 -2.61 1.38
C ARG A 143 31.89 -1.46 2.18
N GLN A 144 31.22 -0.32 2.27
CA GLN A 144 31.65 0.79 3.13
C GLN A 144 31.42 0.50 4.62
N LEU A 145 30.32 -0.15 4.97
CA LEU A 145 30.14 -0.64 6.35
C LEU A 145 31.25 -1.62 6.74
N GLN A 146 31.62 -2.52 5.85
CA GLN A 146 32.76 -3.44 6.04
C GLN A 146 34.10 -2.72 6.23
N LYS A 147 34.32 -1.60 5.54
CA LYS A 147 35.52 -0.76 5.73
C LYS A 147 35.47 -0.07 7.09
N LYS A 148 34.34 0.53 7.47
CA LYS A 148 34.13 1.15 8.79
C LYS A 148 34.38 0.16 9.93
N ILE A 149 33.96 -1.11 9.81
CA ILE A 149 34.25 -2.14 10.84
C ILE A 149 35.76 -2.43 10.95
N ALA A 150 36.51 -2.31 9.85
CA ALA A 150 37.95 -2.56 9.82
C ALA A 150 38.78 -1.35 10.29
N THR A 151 38.48 -0.16 9.77
CA THR A 151 39.26 1.08 10.03
C THR A 151 38.72 1.86 11.22
N GLY A 152 37.44 1.68 11.55
CA GLY A 152 36.66 2.47 12.50
C GLY A 152 36.23 3.84 12.00
N GLU A 153 36.57 4.19 10.76
CA GLU A 153 36.22 5.47 10.15
C GLU A 153 35.16 5.27 9.08
N ALA A 154 34.16 6.16 9.07
CA ALA A 154 33.12 6.16 8.06
C ALA A 154 33.57 7.02 6.87
N GLU A 155 33.96 6.38 5.78
CA GLU A 155 34.28 7.07 4.53
C GLU A 155 33.02 7.24 3.68
N SER A 156 32.74 8.47 3.24
CA SER A 156 31.78 8.67 2.16
C SER A 156 32.37 8.07 0.89
N SER A 157 31.58 7.27 0.18
CA SER A 157 31.98 6.77 -1.13
C SER A 157 31.59 7.71 -2.27
N ALA A 158 30.80 8.75 -1.97
CA ALA A 158 30.36 9.75 -2.94
C ALA A 158 31.04 11.08 -2.63
N ASP A 159 31.68 11.66 -3.65
CA ASP A 159 32.09 13.05 -3.63
C ASP A 159 30.83 13.88 -3.89
N PHE A 160 30.31 14.52 -2.85
CA PHE A 160 29.22 15.46 -3.02
C PHE A 160 29.81 16.72 -3.63
N TYR A 161 29.46 17.00 -4.89
CA TYR A 161 29.75 18.29 -5.47
C TYR A 161 28.99 19.34 -4.69
N ASP A 162 29.72 20.32 -4.16
CA ASP A 162 29.14 21.50 -3.54
C ASP A 162 28.53 22.34 -4.66
N LEU A 163 27.30 21.97 -5.06
CA LEU A 163 26.49 22.74 -5.98
C LEU A 163 26.17 24.06 -5.28
N ARG A 164 27.03 25.06 -5.51
CA ARG A 164 26.67 26.45 -5.28
C ARG A 164 25.50 26.74 -6.21
N LEU A 165 24.30 26.54 -5.68
CA LEU A 165 23.08 27.01 -6.31
C LEU A 165 23.28 28.53 -6.48
N GLU A 166 23.51 28.96 -7.71
CA GLU A 166 23.47 30.38 -8.01
C GLU A 166 22.15 30.91 -7.46
N LYS A 167 22.19 32.01 -6.70
CA LYS A 167 20.97 32.70 -6.24
C LYS A 167 20.22 33.19 -7.48
N GLY A 168 19.43 32.30 -8.06
CA GLY A 168 19.03 32.37 -9.45
C GLY A 168 17.62 31.86 -9.68
N LYS A 169 16.71 32.23 -8.77
CA LYS A 169 15.29 32.55 -8.99
C LYS A 169 14.65 32.74 -7.60
N PRO A 170 13.68 33.67 -7.44
CA PRO A 170 12.89 33.73 -6.22
C PRO A 170 12.32 32.33 -5.94
N PRO A 171 12.23 31.90 -4.66
CA PRO A 171 11.63 30.61 -4.36
C PRO A 171 10.29 30.57 -5.08
N LYS A 172 10.06 29.52 -5.89
CA LYS A 172 8.72 29.28 -6.41
C LYS A 172 7.85 29.17 -5.17
N PHE A 173 7.02 30.18 -4.93
CA PHE A 173 6.04 30.11 -3.85
C PHE A 173 5.33 28.78 -4.01
N LEU A 174 5.24 28.01 -2.92
CA LEU A 174 4.29 26.92 -2.87
C LEU A 174 2.96 27.47 -3.40
N PRO A 175 2.27 26.75 -4.31
CA PRO A 175 0.97 27.20 -4.76
C PRO A 175 0.16 27.51 -3.50
N ARG A 176 -0.22 28.78 -3.33
CA ARG A 176 -1.13 29.17 -2.25
C ARG A 176 -2.38 28.31 -2.39
N SER A 177 -3.09 28.08 -1.29
CA SER A 177 -4.42 27.47 -1.30
C SER A 177 -5.19 27.99 -2.53
N PRO A 178 -5.72 27.11 -3.38
CA PRO A 178 -6.20 27.50 -4.70
C PRO A 178 -7.12 28.72 -4.60
N LYS A 179 -6.73 29.84 -5.22
CA LYS A 179 -7.48 31.13 -5.17
C LYS A 179 -8.91 30.97 -5.69
N ARG A 180 -9.13 29.94 -6.52
CA ARG A 180 -10.43 29.38 -6.85
C ARG A 180 -10.35 27.90 -6.53
N ILE A 181 -11.10 27.46 -5.52
CA ILE A 181 -11.58 26.09 -5.50
C ILE A 181 -12.48 26.02 -6.73
N ALA A 182 -11.98 25.48 -7.83
CA ALA A 182 -12.88 25.02 -8.86
C ALA A 182 -13.80 24.03 -8.16
N GLU A 183 -15.11 24.22 -8.25
CA GLU A 183 -16.04 23.12 -7.97
C GLU A 183 -15.45 21.91 -8.66
N THR A 184 -15.21 20.84 -7.89
CA THR A 184 -14.58 19.62 -8.38
C THR A 184 -15.16 19.38 -9.76
N PRO A 185 -14.35 19.42 -10.85
CA PRO A 185 -14.91 19.35 -12.18
C PRO A 185 -15.81 18.14 -12.16
N PHE A 186 -17.10 18.33 -12.46
CA PHE A 186 -18.08 17.25 -12.44
C PHE A 186 -17.49 16.18 -13.35
N VAL A 187 -16.81 15.20 -12.76
CA VAL A 187 -16.31 14.06 -13.48
C VAL A 187 -17.61 13.40 -13.87
N VAL A 188 -17.98 13.54 -15.14
CA VAL A 188 -19.16 12.88 -15.67
C VAL A 188 -18.82 11.39 -15.68
N VAL A 189 -19.08 10.75 -14.53
CA VAL A 189 -18.98 9.31 -14.36
C VAL A 189 -19.96 8.70 -15.35
N ASN A 190 -19.56 7.62 -16.03
CA ASN A 190 -20.37 6.98 -17.05
C ASN A 190 -20.66 7.87 -18.28
N LYS A 191 -19.65 8.59 -18.79
CA LYS A 191 -19.73 9.18 -20.13
C LYS A 191 -19.78 8.07 -21.18
N GLU A 192 -20.85 8.03 -21.97
CA GLU A 192 -21.00 7.08 -23.07
C GLU A 192 -19.84 7.23 -24.06
N LYS A 193 -19.16 6.12 -24.35
CA LYS A 193 -18.10 6.07 -25.36
C LYS A 193 -18.63 5.31 -26.58
N LYS A 194 -18.27 5.78 -27.78
CA LYS A 194 -18.46 5.01 -29.01
C LYS A 194 -17.56 3.79 -28.95
N VAL A 195 -18.14 2.59 -28.90
CA VAL A 195 -17.40 1.33 -28.87
C VAL A 195 -17.83 0.49 -30.06
N ASP A 196 -16.86 0.03 -30.85
CA ASP A 196 -17.05 -0.90 -31.96
C ASP A 196 -17.14 -2.34 -31.43
N TRP A 197 -18.27 -2.68 -30.82
CA TRP A 197 -18.51 -4.00 -30.23
C TRP A 197 -19.95 -4.47 -30.50
N GLN A 198 -20.16 -5.13 -31.64
CA GLN A 198 -21.47 -5.58 -32.11
C GLN A 198 -22.25 -6.42 -31.08
N PHE A 199 -21.57 -7.36 -30.41
CA PHE A 199 -22.17 -8.17 -29.33
C PHE A 199 -22.56 -7.31 -28.12
N GLY A 200 -21.74 -6.31 -27.78
CA GLY A 200 -22.03 -5.33 -26.74
C GLY A 200 -23.28 -4.52 -27.02
N THR A 201 -23.48 -4.10 -28.27
CA THR A 201 -24.69 -3.39 -28.70
C THR A 201 -25.94 -4.25 -28.51
N GLN A 202 -25.90 -5.51 -28.94
CA GLN A 202 -27.03 -6.44 -28.75
C GLN A 202 -27.33 -6.71 -27.27
N LEU A 203 -26.29 -6.86 -26.45
CA LEU A 203 -26.44 -7.03 -25.01
C LEU A 203 -27.01 -5.76 -24.36
N CYS A 204 -26.55 -4.58 -24.75
CA CYS A 204 -27.08 -3.31 -24.28
C CYS A 204 -28.55 -3.12 -24.69
N ASP A 205 -28.94 -3.52 -25.90
CA ASP A 205 -30.33 -3.45 -26.33
C ASP A 205 -31.23 -4.40 -25.53
N ARG A 206 -30.72 -5.58 -25.14
CA ARG A 206 -31.41 -6.47 -24.19
C ARG A 206 -31.51 -5.85 -22.79
N LEU A 207 -30.44 -5.22 -22.31
CA LEU A 207 -30.42 -4.57 -21.00
C LEU A 207 -31.31 -3.31 -20.95
N ARG A 208 -31.41 -2.54 -22.04
CA ARG A 208 -32.29 -1.37 -22.16
C ARG A 208 -33.77 -1.76 -22.18
N LYS A 209 -34.10 -3.00 -22.57
CA LYS A 209 -35.47 -3.54 -22.45
C LYS A 209 -35.83 -3.89 -21.01
N LEU A 210 -34.83 -4.09 -20.15
CA LEU A 210 -35.06 -4.12 -18.71
C LEU A 210 -35.32 -2.67 -18.29
N ASN A 211 -36.37 -2.44 -17.52
CA ASN A 211 -36.77 -1.10 -17.08
C ASN A 211 -35.79 -0.56 -16.02
N VAL A 212 -34.56 -0.20 -16.45
CA VAL A 212 -33.43 0.28 -15.64
C VAL A 212 -33.22 1.78 -15.85
N ASP A 213 -32.64 2.48 -14.86
CA ASP A 213 -32.56 3.94 -14.87
C ASP A 213 -31.55 4.46 -15.92
N SER A 214 -30.44 3.74 -16.11
CA SER A 214 -29.49 4.05 -17.18
C SER A 214 -28.61 2.84 -17.51
N VAL A 215 -28.27 2.68 -18.79
CA VAL A 215 -27.27 1.71 -19.28
C VAL A 215 -26.21 2.47 -20.05
N VAL A 216 -24.96 2.41 -19.60
CA VAL A 216 -23.83 3.12 -20.21
C VAL A 216 -22.71 2.14 -20.52
N ILE A 217 -22.20 2.21 -21.76
CA ILE A 217 -20.96 1.53 -22.15
C ILE A 217 -19.76 2.41 -21.76
N THR A 218 -18.96 1.93 -20.80
CA THR A 218 -17.78 2.67 -20.31
C THR A 218 -16.50 2.30 -21.04
N ALA A 219 -16.40 1.06 -21.56
CA ALA A 219 -15.28 0.55 -22.33
C ALA A 219 -15.66 -0.75 -23.07
N LYS A 220 -14.75 -1.27 -23.92
CA LYS A 220 -14.90 -2.61 -24.50
C LYS A 220 -15.08 -3.64 -23.38
N ASN A 221 -16.16 -4.42 -23.45
CA ASN A 221 -16.56 -5.41 -22.44
C ASN A 221 -16.90 -4.84 -21.05
N ARG A 222 -17.15 -3.54 -20.91
CA ARG A 222 -17.55 -2.92 -19.63
C ARG A 222 -18.85 -2.14 -19.78
N ILE A 223 -19.86 -2.58 -19.04
CA ILE A 223 -21.21 -2.00 -19.06
C ILE A 223 -21.55 -1.57 -17.64
N ALA A 224 -22.06 -0.35 -17.47
CA ALA A 224 -22.53 0.17 -16.20
C ALA A 224 -24.06 0.30 -16.27
N VAL A 225 -24.76 -0.28 -15.30
CA VAL A 225 -26.23 -0.28 -15.21
C VAL A 225 -26.63 0.33 -13.86
N ARG A 226 -27.36 1.44 -13.91
CA ARG A 226 -27.93 2.09 -12.71
C ARG A 226 -29.33 1.57 -12.46
N VAL A 227 -29.60 1.18 -11.22
CA VAL A 227 -30.93 0.70 -10.78
C VAL A 227 -31.25 1.24 -9.39
N SER A 228 -32.51 1.64 -9.18
CA SER A 228 -33.07 1.90 -7.87
C SER A 228 -32.98 0.70 -6.92
N ALA A 229 -32.78 0.97 -5.62
CA ALA A 229 -32.55 -0.08 -4.61
C ALA A 229 -33.71 -1.08 -4.53
N ASP A 230 -34.95 -0.64 -4.74
CA ASP A 230 -36.15 -1.47 -4.68
C ASP A 230 -36.18 -2.58 -5.74
N ARG A 231 -35.61 -2.30 -6.91
CA ARG A 231 -35.64 -3.18 -8.10
C ARG A 231 -34.33 -3.93 -8.33
N LEU A 232 -33.34 -3.74 -7.47
CA LEU A 232 -32.04 -4.42 -7.57
C LEU A 232 -32.19 -5.95 -7.69
N ARG A 233 -33.03 -6.55 -6.84
CA ARG A 233 -33.27 -8.02 -6.82
C ARG A 233 -33.98 -8.53 -8.07
N GLU A 234 -34.91 -7.75 -8.62
CA GLU A 234 -35.63 -8.07 -9.86
C GLU A 234 -34.65 -8.10 -11.03
N ILE A 235 -33.84 -7.05 -11.18
CA ILE A 235 -32.85 -6.94 -12.26
C ILE A 235 -31.75 -8.01 -12.12
N ALA A 236 -31.28 -8.28 -10.90
CA ALA A 236 -30.33 -9.36 -10.65
C ALA A 236 -30.85 -10.74 -11.12
N SER A 237 -32.15 -11.00 -10.92
CA SER A 237 -32.79 -12.25 -11.38
C SER A 237 -32.87 -12.32 -12.90
N GLU A 238 -33.16 -11.21 -13.58
CA GLU A 238 -33.16 -11.13 -15.05
C GLU A 238 -31.74 -11.28 -15.63
N LEU A 239 -30.73 -10.68 -14.99
CA LEU A 239 -29.33 -10.86 -15.37
C LEU A 239 -28.90 -12.33 -15.28
N LYS A 240 -29.38 -13.06 -14.27
CA LYS A 240 -29.16 -14.50 -14.15
C LYS A 240 -29.75 -15.29 -15.31
N LYS A 241 -30.95 -14.92 -15.77
CA LYS A 241 -31.58 -15.53 -16.97
C LYS A 241 -30.83 -15.22 -18.27
N ILE A 242 -30.21 -14.04 -18.36
CA ILE A 242 -29.37 -13.64 -19.52
C ILE A 242 -28.07 -14.46 -19.58
N GLY A 243 -27.64 -15.05 -18.45
CA GLY A 243 -26.46 -15.94 -18.38
C GLY A 243 -25.33 -15.40 -17.52
N PHE A 244 -25.51 -14.29 -16.81
CA PHE A 244 -24.59 -13.87 -15.76
C PHE A 244 -24.78 -14.75 -14.53
N ASP A 245 -23.75 -15.44 -14.07
CA ASP A 245 -23.87 -16.44 -12.99
C ASP A 245 -23.05 -16.10 -11.75
N HIS A 246 -22.21 -15.06 -11.81
CA HIS A 246 -21.22 -14.81 -10.77
C HIS A 246 -20.98 -13.33 -10.47
N VAL A 247 -20.89 -12.99 -9.19
CA VAL A 247 -20.48 -11.67 -8.68
C VAL A 247 -19.00 -11.72 -8.32
N LYS A 248 -18.17 -10.93 -9.02
CA LYS A 248 -16.72 -10.84 -8.81
C LYS A 248 -16.35 -9.96 -7.62
N SER A 249 -17.07 -8.87 -7.42
CA SER A 249 -16.84 -7.95 -6.30
C SER A 249 -18.12 -7.20 -5.95
N VAL A 250 -18.34 -6.97 -4.65
CA VAL A 250 -19.31 -6.01 -4.12
C VAL A 250 -18.51 -4.87 -3.51
N ASN A 251 -18.71 -3.66 -4.00
CA ASN A 251 -18.01 -2.48 -3.53
C ASN A 251 -19.01 -1.46 -3.00
N VAL A 252 -18.56 -0.65 -2.04
CA VAL A 252 -19.33 0.47 -1.51
C VAL A 252 -18.49 1.73 -1.63
N ILE A 253 -19.09 2.76 -2.24
CA ILE A 253 -18.51 4.08 -2.33
C ILE A 253 -19.26 4.98 -1.35
N ASP A 254 -18.52 5.46 -0.35
CA ASP A 254 -19.02 6.44 0.60
C ASP A 254 -18.94 7.86 0.03
N VAL A 255 -20.08 8.53 -0.09
CA VAL A 255 -20.20 9.92 -0.58
C VAL A 255 -20.82 10.80 0.52
N PRO A 256 -20.05 11.22 1.54
CA PRO A 256 -20.56 12.00 2.66
C PRO A 256 -21.17 13.36 2.27
N SER A 257 -20.64 14.01 1.23
CA SER A 257 -21.12 15.31 0.74
C SER A 257 -22.60 15.28 0.34
N ASP A 258 -23.03 14.14 -0.20
CA ASP A 258 -24.37 13.93 -0.74
C ASP A 258 -25.23 13.11 0.22
N GLY A 259 -24.67 12.69 1.36
CA GLY A 259 -25.37 11.86 2.35
C GLY A 259 -25.78 10.49 1.82
N LYS A 260 -25.04 9.90 0.87
CA LYS A 260 -25.40 8.62 0.22
C LYS A 260 -24.25 7.62 0.14
N PHE A 261 -24.60 6.35 0.06
CA PHE A 261 -23.74 5.25 -0.34
C PHE A 261 -24.08 4.82 -1.77
N ILE A 262 -23.06 4.48 -2.55
CA ILE A 262 -23.25 3.82 -3.85
C ILE A 262 -22.78 2.39 -3.67
N VAL A 263 -23.69 1.43 -3.83
CA VAL A 263 -23.38 0.00 -3.74
C VAL A 263 -23.25 -0.52 -5.16
N GLU A 264 -22.10 -1.11 -5.48
CA GLU A 264 -21.72 -1.59 -6.81
C GLU A 264 -21.49 -3.10 -6.80
N TYR A 265 -22.16 -3.81 -7.70
CA TYR A 265 -21.97 -5.24 -7.93
C TYR A 265 -21.31 -5.44 -9.29
N HIS A 266 -20.10 -5.99 -9.30
CA HIS A 266 -19.41 -6.39 -10.53
C HIS A 266 -19.80 -7.81 -10.89
N ILE A 267 -20.68 -7.96 -11.87
CA ILE A 267 -21.26 -9.23 -12.30
C ILE A 267 -20.57 -9.67 -13.59
N SER A 268 -20.29 -10.96 -13.69
CA SER A 268 -19.74 -11.61 -14.88
C SER A 268 -20.32 -13.03 -15.04
N SER A 269 -19.91 -13.72 -16.10
CA SER A 269 -20.30 -15.11 -16.34
C SER A 269 -19.06 -16.01 -16.39
N TYR A 270 -19.11 -17.18 -15.78
CA TYR A 270 -18.13 -18.24 -16.02
C TYR A 270 -18.67 -19.34 -16.94
N SER A 271 -19.98 -19.56 -16.94
CA SER A 271 -20.61 -20.61 -17.75
C SER A 271 -20.74 -20.23 -19.23
N VAL A 272 -20.96 -18.95 -19.54
CA VAL A 272 -21.18 -18.48 -20.91
C VAL A 272 -19.92 -17.82 -21.46
N LYS A 273 -19.23 -18.51 -22.39
CA LYS A 273 -17.95 -18.09 -22.99
C LYS A 273 -17.97 -16.67 -23.56
N GLU A 274 -19.09 -16.25 -24.14
CA GLU A 274 -19.29 -14.93 -24.74
C GLU A 274 -19.38 -13.81 -23.69
N LEU A 275 -19.89 -14.13 -22.49
CA LEU A 275 -20.04 -13.20 -21.38
C LEU A 275 -18.84 -13.21 -20.42
N MET A 276 -17.96 -14.22 -20.47
CA MET A 276 -16.72 -14.26 -19.68
C MET A 276 -15.85 -13.00 -19.71
N PRO A 277 -15.58 -12.38 -20.88
CA PRO A 277 -14.78 -11.16 -20.92
C PRO A 277 -15.55 -9.91 -20.47
N VAL A 278 -16.87 -10.02 -20.30
CA VAL A 278 -17.77 -8.90 -19.98
C VAL A 278 -17.89 -8.71 -18.47
N ILE A 279 -17.70 -7.47 -18.03
CA ILE A 279 -17.94 -7.04 -16.65
C ILE A 279 -19.10 -6.05 -16.68
N LEU A 280 -20.19 -6.43 -16.03
CA LEU A 280 -21.36 -5.59 -15.84
C LEU A 280 -21.30 -5.03 -14.42
N ASN A 281 -21.15 -3.72 -14.28
CA ASN A 281 -21.27 -3.02 -13.00
C ASN A 281 -22.74 -2.64 -12.79
N LEU A 282 -23.41 -3.31 -11.86
CA LEU A 282 -24.77 -3.00 -11.42
C LEU A 282 -24.67 -2.16 -10.15
N PHE A 283 -25.07 -0.89 -10.20
CA PHE A 283 -24.92 0.01 -9.07
C PHE A 283 -26.24 0.68 -8.66
N THR A 284 -26.39 0.88 -7.36
CA THR A 284 -27.57 1.48 -6.73
C THR A 284 -27.14 2.52 -5.70
N GLU A 285 -27.98 3.54 -5.51
CA GLU A 285 -27.73 4.64 -4.57
C GLU A 285 -28.67 4.50 -3.37
N VAL A 286 -28.12 4.59 -2.17
CA VAL A 286 -28.83 4.37 -0.90
C VAL A 286 -28.51 5.52 0.07
N PRO A 287 -29.49 6.08 0.78
CA PRO A 287 -29.23 7.11 1.78
C PRO A 287 -28.32 6.60 2.91
N ARG A 288 -27.38 7.44 3.40
CA ARG A 288 -26.53 7.11 4.57
C ARG A 288 -27.34 6.94 5.85
N SER A 289 -28.46 7.66 5.98
CA SER A 289 -29.36 7.59 7.14
C SER A 289 -30.11 6.26 7.25
N GLU A 290 -30.41 5.64 6.12
CA GLU A 290 -31.09 4.35 6.03
C GLU A 290 -30.39 3.45 5.00
N ALA A 291 -29.20 3.00 5.38
CA ALA A 291 -28.32 2.21 4.55
C ALA A 291 -28.79 0.74 4.44
N LYS A 292 -29.92 0.50 3.78
CA LYS A 292 -30.52 -0.83 3.58
C LYS A 292 -30.59 -1.21 2.10
N VAL A 293 -30.20 -2.44 1.79
CA VAL A 293 -30.25 -3.02 0.44
C VAL A 293 -30.75 -4.45 0.54
N LYS A 294 -31.53 -4.93 -0.44
CA LYS A 294 -31.88 -6.36 -0.50
C LYS A 294 -30.65 -7.18 -0.92
N SER A 295 -30.32 -8.20 -0.14
CA SER A 295 -29.23 -9.12 -0.43
C SER A 295 -29.46 -9.86 -1.76
N LEU A 296 -28.36 -10.03 -2.51
CA LEU A 296 -28.32 -10.82 -3.74
C LEU A 296 -27.73 -12.22 -3.53
N SER A 297 -27.38 -12.60 -2.29
CA SER A 297 -26.75 -13.90 -1.98
C SER A 297 -27.58 -15.11 -2.42
N ASP A 298 -28.91 -15.03 -2.37
CA ASP A 298 -29.80 -16.11 -2.82
C ASP A 298 -29.73 -16.33 -4.34
N ILE A 299 -29.50 -15.24 -5.10
CA ILE A 299 -29.46 -15.26 -6.56
C ILE A 299 -28.03 -15.64 -6.99
N PHE A 300 -27.05 -14.96 -6.40
CA PHE A 300 -25.63 -15.13 -6.63
C PHE A 300 -24.96 -15.49 -5.30
N PRO A 301 -24.75 -16.79 -5.02
CA PRO A 301 -24.07 -17.23 -3.80
C PRO A 301 -22.68 -16.60 -3.59
N SER A 302 -22.04 -16.15 -4.68
CA SER A 302 -20.76 -15.44 -4.67
C SER A 302 -20.80 -14.06 -3.99
N ALA A 303 -21.97 -13.44 -3.87
CA ALA A 303 -22.11 -12.13 -3.22
C ALA A 303 -22.05 -12.20 -1.69
N ASP A 304 -22.32 -13.35 -1.08
CA ASP A 304 -22.51 -13.50 0.37
C ASP A 304 -21.31 -12.98 1.19
N TYR A 305 -20.09 -13.42 0.86
CA TYR A 305 -18.88 -13.00 1.58
C TYR A 305 -18.68 -11.48 1.54
N MET A 306 -18.85 -10.88 0.37
CA MET A 306 -18.55 -9.47 0.13
C MET A 306 -19.65 -8.57 0.69
N GLU A 307 -20.91 -9.00 0.67
CA GLU A 307 -22.00 -8.30 1.35
C GLU A 307 -21.75 -8.24 2.86
N ARG A 308 -21.29 -9.34 3.48
CA ARG A 308 -20.90 -9.36 4.90
C ARG A 308 -19.74 -8.42 5.20
N GLU A 309 -18.73 -8.42 4.35
CA GLU A 309 -17.60 -7.50 4.45
C GLU A 309 -18.06 -6.03 4.37
N MET A 310 -18.90 -5.70 3.38
CA MET A 310 -19.43 -4.33 3.23
C MET A 310 -20.34 -3.93 4.39
N GLN A 311 -21.12 -4.87 4.94
CA GLN A 311 -21.95 -4.64 6.12
C GLN A 311 -21.12 -4.28 7.34
N GLU A 312 -20.00 -4.96 7.57
CA GLU A 312 -19.13 -4.69 8.71
C GLU A 312 -18.28 -3.41 8.51
N LEU A 313 -17.73 -3.20 7.31
CA LEU A 313 -16.80 -2.11 7.05
C LEU A 313 -17.48 -0.76 6.83
N PHE A 314 -18.69 -0.73 6.27
CA PHE A 314 -19.44 0.49 5.96
C PHE A 314 -20.77 0.60 6.72
N GLY A 315 -21.29 -0.48 7.31
CA GLY A 315 -22.55 -0.44 8.05
C GLY A 315 -23.80 -0.45 7.19
N ILE A 316 -23.74 -1.05 6.00
CA ILE A 316 -24.90 -1.23 5.12
C ILE A 316 -25.58 -2.57 5.47
N SER A 317 -26.88 -2.55 5.77
CA SER A 317 -27.66 -3.75 6.04
C SER A 317 -28.11 -4.41 4.74
N PHE A 318 -27.74 -5.67 4.54
CA PHE A 318 -28.21 -6.48 3.42
C PHE A 318 -29.38 -7.38 3.85
N ASP A 319 -30.61 -6.94 3.59
CA ASP A 319 -31.84 -7.64 3.95
C ASP A 319 -31.97 -8.94 3.16
N GLY A 320 -31.94 -10.08 3.87
CA GLY A 320 -31.93 -11.43 3.29
C GLY A 320 -30.62 -12.18 3.52
N ASN A 321 -29.54 -11.48 3.87
CA ASN A 321 -28.32 -12.17 4.30
C ASN A 321 -28.53 -12.71 5.74
N PRO A 322 -28.29 -14.02 5.99
CA PRO A 322 -28.50 -14.60 7.33
C PRO A 322 -27.51 -14.07 8.39
N TRP A 323 -26.40 -13.47 7.99
CA TRP A 323 -25.36 -13.04 8.90
C TRP A 323 -25.61 -11.64 9.50
N LYS A 324 -25.63 -11.55 10.83
CA LYS A 324 -25.72 -10.29 11.57
C LYS A 324 -24.64 -10.25 12.65
N GLY A 325 -23.54 -9.54 12.37
CA GLY A 325 -22.44 -9.37 13.32
C GLY A 325 -21.12 -9.02 12.66
N LYS A 326 -20.05 -9.01 13.45
CA LYS A 326 -18.66 -8.88 12.96
C LYS A 326 -18.24 -10.13 12.20
N PHE A 327 -17.48 -9.97 11.13
CA PHE A 327 -17.09 -11.05 10.22
C PHE A 327 -15.56 -11.14 10.08
N LEU A 328 -14.92 -10.04 9.67
CA LEU A 328 -13.47 -9.90 9.50
C LEU A 328 -12.82 -9.11 10.63
N LEU A 329 -13.52 -8.15 11.23
CA LEU A 329 -12.93 -7.29 12.24
C LEU A 329 -12.94 -7.97 13.60
N ALA A 330 -11.90 -7.69 14.39
CA ALA A 330 -11.83 -8.15 15.76
C ALA A 330 -12.96 -7.54 16.61
N PRO A 331 -13.40 -8.21 17.70
CA PRO A 331 -14.49 -7.74 18.55
C PRO A 331 -14.29 -6.34 19.12
N ASP A 332 -13.04 -5.92 19.30
CA ASP A 332 -12.60 -4.62 19.82
C ASP A 332 -12.42 -3.55 18.73
N THR A 333 -12.39 -3.91 17.44
CA THR A 333 -12.24 -2.92 16.36
C THR A 333 -13.42 -1.93 16.38
N PRO A 334 -13.16 -0.61 16.31
CA PRO A 334 -14.19 0.40 16.16
C PRO A 334 -15.10 0.16 14.95
N GLU A 335 -16.35 0.61 15.05
CA GLU A 335 -17.33 0.40 13.98
C GLU A 335 -17.01 1.21 12.72
N PHE A 336 -17.22 0.56 11.57
CA PHE A 336 -17.17 1.14 10.22
C PHE A 336 -15.84 1.84 9.84
N PRO A 337 -14.70 1.13 9.91
CA PRO A 337 -13.38 1.72 9.69
C PRO A 337 -13.14 2.27 8.27
N LEU A 338 -13.96 1.88 7.29
CA LEU A 338 -13.84 2.35 5.91
C LEU A 338 -14.72 3.56 5.57
N ARG A 339 -15.52 4.05 6.52
CA ARG A 339 -16.25 5.31 6.33
C ARG A 339 -15.27 6.48 6.28
N LYS A 340 -15.54 7.46 5.41
CA LYS A 340 -14.66 8.63 5.22
C LYS A 340 -14.61 9.55 6.43
N ASP A 341 -15.59 9.48 7.33
CA ASP A 341 -15.65 10.19 8.60
C ASP A 341 -14.96 9.45 9.75
N PHE A 342 -14.45 8.23 9.53
CA PHE A 342 -13.74 7.46 10.54
C PHE A 342 -12.44 8.17 10.95
N ARG A 343 -12.32 8.49 12.24
CA ARG A 343 -11.12 9.12 12.80
C ARG A 343 -10.20 8.04 13.37
N LEU A 344 -8.97 7.98 12.85
CA LEU A 344 -7.92 7.16 13.44
C LEU A 344 -7.53 7.73 14.81
N GLN A 345 -7.39 6.88 15.80
CA GLN A 345 -6.87 7.26 17.10
C GLN A 345 -5.38 7.62 16.93
N GLU A 346 -5.02 8.87 17.21
CA GLU A 346 -3.63 9.31 17.16
C GLU A 346 -2.87 8.75 18.37
N GLU A 347 -2.12 7.67 18.16
CA GLU A 347 -1.14 7.24 19.14
C GLU A 347 0.11 8.14 19.04
N VAL A 348 0.43 8.82 20.14
CA VAL A 348 1.63 9.66 20.29
C VAL A 348 2.79 8.72 20.64
N TYR A 349 3.69 8.51 19.69
CA TYR A 349 4.82 7.57 19.82
C TYR A 349 6.19 8.26 19.98
N VAL A 350 6.22 9.58 20.00
CA VAL A 350 7.43 10.37 20.19
C VAL A 350 7.21 11.12 21.49
N GLY A 351 8.04 10.86 22.51
CA GLY A 351 8.03 11.66 23.72
C GLY A 351 8.46 13.10 23.40
N ASP A 352 7.87 14.05 24.10
CA ASP A 352 8.21 15.48 24.00
C ASP A 352 9.71 15.76 24.13
#